data_AF-A0A1E5ML40-F1
#
_entry.id   AF-A0A1E5ML40-F1
#
_cell.length_a   1.000
_cell.length_b   1.000
_cell.length_c   1.000
_cell.angle_alpha   90.00
_cell.angle_beta   90.00
_cell.angle_gamma   90.00
#
_symmetry.space_group_name_H-M   'P 1'
#
loop_
_entity.id
_entity.type
_entity.pdbx_description
1 polymer ?
#
loop_
_entity_poly.entity_id
_entity_poly.type
_entity_poly.pdbx_seq_one_letter_code
_entity_poly.pdbx_strand_id
1 'polypeptide(L)'
;MKGKGCIGKAWEDKKITHHEIRPIAAKYGSADLSEASFARVSGRTQRGFTHAEFRNIIGKYAEVLAVPIQSDDDATAKVIGILSIDVPMTVSHPALGNILASASAETVAATCASTIGHQLSNA
;
A
#
# COMPACT_ATOMS: atom_id res chain seq x y z
N MET A 1 -8.59 -13.31 -3.40
CA MET A 1 -8.45 -11.83 -3.34
C MET A 1 -6.97 -11.51 -3.45
N LYS A 2 -6.55 -10.65 -4.38
CA LYS A 2 -5.12 -10.36 -4.64
C LYS A 2 -4.61 -9.22 -3.73
N GLY A 3 -4.61 -9.46 -2.42
CA GLY A 3 -4.21 -8.51 -1.38
C GLY A 3 -5.35 -7.69 -0.76
N LYS A 4 -5.02 -6.88 0.25
CA LYS A 4 -5.88 -5.92 0.96
C LYS A 4 -5.12 -4.59 1.12
N GLY A 5 -5.75 -3.54 1.65
CA GLY A 5 -5.04 -2.28 1.89
C GLY A 5 -4.54 -1.60 0.62
N CYS A 6 -3.33 -1.02 0.70
CA CYS A 6 -2.68 -0.33 -0.42
C CYS A 6 -2.46 -1.25 -1.63
N ILE A 7 -1.97 -2.46 -1.36
CA ILE A 7 -1.63 -3.46 -2.37
C ILE A 7 -2.89 -3.93 -3.10
N GLY A 8 -3.93 -4.30 -2.36
CA GLY A 8 -5.20 -4.75 -2.96
C GLY A 8 -5.83 -3.66 -3.82
N LYS A 9 -5.78 -2.40 -3.38
CA LYS A 9 -6.30 -1.26 -4.15
C LYS A 9 -5.50 -1.01 -5.43
N ALA A 10 -4.17 -1.02 -5.35
CA ALA A 10 -3.32 -0.87 -6.54
C ALA A 10 -3.57 -1.99 -7.56
N TRP A 11 -3.81 -3.22 -7.07
CA TRP A 11 -4.17 -4.36 -7.92
C TRP A 11 -5.47 -4.13 -8.66
N GLU A 12 -6.53 -3.73 -7.95
CA GLU A 12 -7.87 -3.54 -8.49
C GLU A 12 -7.92 -2.37 -9.48
N ASP A 13 -7.35 -1.23 -9.10
CA ASP A 13 -7.39 0.00 -9.90
C ASP A 13 -6.39 -0.03 -11.06
N LYS A 14 -5.43 -0.97 -11.06
CA LYS A 14 -4.27 -1.02 -11.96
C LYS A 14 -3.48 0.30 -11.96
N LYS A 15 -3.38 0.94 -10.79
CA LYS A 15 -2.76 2.26 -10.62
C LYS A 15 -1.84 2.27 -9.42
N ILE A 16 -0.82 3.14 -9.50
CA ILE A 16 0.01 3.47 -8.35
C ILE A 16 -0.89 3.99 -7.24
N THR A 17 -0.74 3.43 -6.05
CA THR A 17 -1.50 3.81 -4.87
C THR A 17 -0.54 4.14 -3.75
N HIS A 18 -0.65 5.34 -3.20
CA HIS A 18 0.05 5.74 -1.97
C HIS A 18 -0.96 5.85 -0.83
N HIS A 19 -0.53 5.40 0.36
CA HIS A 19 -1.28 5.59 1.57
C HIS A 19 -0.40 6.04 2.72
N GLU A 20 -0.76 7.19 3.27
CA GLU A 20 -0.35 7.61 4.60
C GLU A 20 -1.22 6.89 5.66
N ILE A 21 -0.55 6.22 6.60
CA ILE A 21 -1.17 5.40 7.65
C ILE A 21 -1.03 6.07 9.03
N ARG A 22 -0.05 6.96 9.23
CA ARG A 22 0.18 7.65 10.51
C ARG A 22 -1.07 8.28 11.12
N PRO A 23 -1.91 9.05 10.39
CA PRO A 23 -3.13 9.64 10.96
C PRO A 23 -4.12 8.58 11.44
N ILE A 24 -4.18 7.45 10.72
CA ILE A 24 -5.03 6.31 11.08
C ILE A 24 -4.47 5.62 12.34
N ALA A 25 -3.16 5.40 12.40
CA ALA A 25 -2.50 4.80 13.56
C ALA A 25 -2.56 5.70 14.81
N ALA A 26 -2.46 7.02 14.66
CA ALA A 26 -2.67 7.95 15.76
C ALA A 26 -4.09 7.86 16.33
N LYS A 27 -5.09 7.62 15.47
CA LYS A 27 -6.50 7.55 15.87
C LYS A 27 -6.94 6.18 16.38
N TYR A 28 -6.43 5.10 15.79
CA TYR A 28 -6.92 3.73 15.99
C TYR A 28 -5.83 2.73 16.41
N GLY A 29 -4.59 3.18 16.57
CA GLY A 29 -3.46 2.34 16.99
C GLY A 29 -3.42 2.06 18.49
N SER A 30 -4.45 2.46 19.24
CA SER A 30 -4.58 2.04 20.64
C SER A 30 -4.77 0.53 20.72
N ALA A 31 -4.15 -0.09 21.73
CA ALA A 31 -4.26 -1.53 21.97
C ALA A 31 -5.72 -1.98 22.24
N ASP A 32 -6.60 -1.03 22.58
CA ASP A 32 -7.97 -1.25 23.04
C ASP A 32 -9.04 -1.02 21.96
N LEU A 33 -8.68 -0.91 20.68
CA LEU A 33 -9.69 -0.91 19.63
C LEU A 33 -10.45 -2.24 19.69
N SER A 34 -11.66 -2.23 20.22
CA SER A 34 -12.53 -3.41 20.31
C SER A 34 -13.15 -3.74 18.95
N GLU A 35 -13.59 -4.99 18.76
CA GLU A 35 -14.23 -5.43 17.53
C GLU A 35 -15.52 -4.64 17.23
N ALA A 36 -16.31 -4.34 18.28
CA ALA A 36 -17.52 -3.53 18.18
C ALA A 36 -17.24 -2.07 17.77
N SER A 37 -16.11 -1.50 18.21
CA SER A 37 -15.67 -0.17 17.77
C SER A 37 -15.10 -0.22 16.35
N PHE A 38 -14.36 -1.28 16.00
CA PHE A 38 -13.83 -1.49 14.65
C PHE A 38 -14.94 -1.61 13.61
N ALA A 39 -16.04 -2.29 13.93
CA ALA A 39 -17.21 -2.40 13.04
C ALA A 39 -17.82 -1.04 12.65
N ARG A 40 -17.58 0.02 13.44
CA ARG A 40 -18.03 1.39 13.16
C ARG A 40 -17.00 2.22 12.39
N VAL A 41 -15.77 1.72 12.23
CA VAL A 41 -14.74 2.36 11.41
C VAL A 41 -15.16 2.29 9.95
N SER A 42 -15.01 3.39 9.21
CA SER A 42 -15.42 3.42 7.80
C SER A 42 -14.71 2.32 6.97
N GLY A 43 -15.40 1.74 6.00
CA GLY A 43 -14.81 0.73 5.10
C GLY A 43 -13.55 1.24 4.39
N ARG A 44 -13.49 2.54 4.08
CA ARG A 44 -12.29 3.21 3.53
C ARG A 44 -11.09 3.14 4.48
N THR A 45 -11.32 3.23 5.78
CA THR A 45 -10.27 3.10 6.80
C THR A 45 -9.95 1.64 7.11
N GLN A 46 -10.97 0.77 7.19
CA GLN A 46 -10.80 -0.67 7.40
C GLN A 46 -10.05 -1.33 6.22
N ARG A 47 -10.22 -0.82 4.99
CA ARG A 47 -9.49 -1.25 3.79
C ARG A 47 -9.56 -2.76 3.52
N GLY A 48 -10.71 -3.37 3.87
CA GLY A 48 -10.97 -4.80 3.74
C GLY A 48 -10.28 -5.68 4.78
N PHE A 49 -9.61 -5.11 5.78
CA PHE A 49 -9.02 -5.86 6.88
C PHE A 49 -10.10 -6.32 7.87
N THR A 50 -9.93 -7.53 8.41
CA THR A 50 -10.63 -7.94 9.63
C THR A 50 -10.08 -7.16 10.82
N HIS A 51 -10.78 -7.20 11.95
CA HIS A 51 -10.32 -6.54 13.17
C HIS A 51 -8.92 -7.01 13.61
N ALA A 52 -8.69 -8.33 13.60
CA ALA A 52 -7.40 -8.91 13.96
C ALA A 52 -6.28 -8.51 12.99
N GLU A 53 -6.55 -8.51 11.67
CA GLU A 53 -5.59 -8.05 10.68
C GLU A 53 -5.28 -6.56 10.85
N PHE A 54 -6.31 -5.73 11.04
CA PHE A 54 -6.16 -4.30 11.22
C PHE A 54 -5.28 -3.99 12.44
N ARG A 55 -5.53 -4.66 13.58
CA ARG A 55 -4.68 -4.57 14.78
C ARG A 55 -3.24 -4.99 14.54
N ASN A 56 -3.02 -5.99 13.69
CA ASN A 56 -1.67 -6.47 13.41
C ASN A 56 -0.88 -5.56 12.48
N ILE A 57 -1.52 -4.73 11.67
CA ILE A 57 -0.83 -3.81 10.75
C ILE A 57 -0.78 -2.37 11.29
N ILE A 58 -1.76 -1.97 12.09
CA ILE A 58 -1.85 -0.61 12.61
C ILE A 58 -0.67 -0.36 13.55
N GLY A 59 0.12 0.68 13.26
CA GLY A 59 1.35 0.95 14.00
C GLY A 59 2.63 0.34 13.43
N LYS A 60 2.58 -0.54 12.41
CA LYS A 60 3.79 -1.06 11.75
C LYS A 60 4.33 -0.12 10.67
N TYR A 61 3.44 0.39 9.83
CA TYR A 61 3.79 1.16 8.65
C TYR A 61 3.26 2.59 8.77
N ALA A 62 4.12 3.56 8.52
CA ALA A 62 3.79 4.97 8.42
C ALA A 62 3.22 5.34 7.04
N GLU A 63 3.82 4.80 5.99
CA GLU A 63 3.44 5.01 4.59
C GLU A 63 3.63 3.71 3.80
N VAL A 64 2.80 3.51 2.77
CA VAL A 64 2.94 2.41 1.82
C VAL A 64 2.69 2.95 0.41
N LEU A 65 3.61 2.67 -0.51
CA LEU A 65 3.44 2.89 -1.95
C LEU A 65 3.35 1.54 -2.64
N ALA A 66 2.24 1.29 -3.32
CA ALA A 66 1.99 0.09 -4.10
C ALA A 66 1.96 0.44 -5.59
N VAL A 67 2.85 -0.17 -6.37
CA VAL A 67 3.02 0.05 -7.80
C VAL A 67 2.71 -1.24 -8.55
N PRO A 68 1.73 -1.25 -9.46
CA PRO A 68 1.45 -2.42 -10.28
C PRO A 68 2.63 -2.78 -11.18
N ILE A 69 3.00 -4.07 -11.18
CA ILE A 69 3.92 -4.66 -12.16
C ILE A 69 3.05 -5.21 -13.29
N GLN A 70 3.25 -4.68 -14.50
CA GLN A 70 2.48 -5.06 -15.68
C GLN A 70 3.33 -5.96 -16.60
N SER A 71 2.68 -6.87 -17.32
CA SER A 71 3.28 -7.60 -18.44
C SER A 71 3.54 -6.68 -19.63
N ASP A 72 4.59 -6.94 -20.41
CA ASP A 72 4.97 -6.14 -21.59
C ASP A 72 4.02 -6.27 -22.80
N ASP A 73 3.04 -7.18 -22.75
CA ASP A 73 2.05 -7.31 -23.81
C ASP A 73 1.07 -6.13 -23.81
N ASP A 74 1.31 -5.14 -24.67
CA ASP A 74 0.49 -3.93 -24.85
C ASP A 74 -0.99 -4.22 -25.15
N ALA A 75 -1.30 -5.37 -25.77
CA ALA A 75 -2.68 -5.73 -26.09
C ALA A 75 -3.43 -6.32 -24.89
N THR A 76 -2.72 -6.87 -23.90
CA THR A 76 -3.34 -7.52 -22.74
C THR A 76 -2.83 -7.08 -21.38
N ALA A 77 -2.02 -6.01 -21.31
CA ALA A 77 -1.32 -5.50 -20.12
C ALA A 77 -2.00 -5.88 -18.80
N LYS A 78 -1.58 -7.02 -18.26
CA LYS A 78 -2.11 -7.61 -17.04
C LYS A 78 -1.22 -7.20 -15.89
N VAL A 79 -1.83 -6.84 -14.77
CA VAL A 79 -1.09 -6.75 -13.51
C VAL A 79 -0.69 -8.18 -13.14
N ILE A 80 0.62 -8.44 -13.11
CA ILE A 80 1.22 -9.74 -12.77
C ILE A 80 1.74 -9.77 -11.33
N GLY A 81 2.01 -8.60 -10.76
CA GLY A 81 2.48 -8.44 -9.38
C GLY A 81 2.29 -7.01 -8.88
N ILE A 82 2.63 -6.76 -7.62
CA ILE A 82 2.70 -5.41 -7.05
C ILE A 82 4.09 -5.25 -6.42
N LEU A 83 4.80 -4.19 -6.79
CA LEU A 83 5.94 -3.70 -6.04
C LEU A 83 5.42 -2.85 -4.89
N SER A 84 5.72 -3.22 -3.64
CA SER A 84 5.39 -2.42 -2.47
C SER A 84 6.64 -1.84 -1.81
N ILE A 85 6.60 -0.56 -1.49
CA ILE A 85 7.62 0.14 -0.71
C ILE A 85 6.96 0.66 0.56
N ASP A 86 7.51 0.31 1.71
CA ASP A 86 6.93 0.62 3.01
C ASP A 86 7.88 1.49 3.83
N VAL A 87 7.33 2.48 4.54
CA VAL A 87 8.05 3.25 5.56
C VAL A 87 7.64 2.74 6.93
N PRO A 88 8.56 2.20 7.77
CA PRO A 88 8.23 1.80 9.14
C PRO A 88 7.76 2.97 10.02
N MET A 89 6.88 2.69 10.97
CA MET A 89 6.36 3.69 11.92
C MET A 89 7.45 4.34 12.78
N THR A 90 8.56 3.62 13.00
CA THR A 90 9.73 4.06 13.79
C THR A 90 10.60 5.09 13.07
N VAL A 91 10.45 5.26 11.75
CA VAL A 91 11.23 6.24 11.00
C VAL A 91 10.85 7.66 11.45
N SER A 92 11.86 8.51 11.65
CA SER A 92 11.71 9.94 11.88
C SER A 92 12.39 10.70 10.73
N HIS A 93 11.62 11.49 9.98
CA HIS A 93 12.13 12.23 8.82
C HIS A 93 11.32 13.53 8.62
N PRO A 94 11.94 14.64 8.16
CA PRO A 94 11.24 15.91 7.98
C PRO A 94 10.05 15.85 7.00
N ALA A 95 10.12 14.96 6.01
CA ALA A 95 9.07 14.76 5.01
C ALA A 95 8.09 13.62 5.35
N LEU A 96 8.03 13.15 6.60
CA LEU A 96 7.10 12.09 7.01
C LEU A 96 5.65 12.38 6.61
N GLY A 97 4.96 11.36 6.11
CA GLY A 97 3.62 11.45 5.54
C GLY A 97 3.62 11.76 4.03
N ASN A 98 4.76 12.23 3.51
CA ASN A 98 4.94 12.59 2.11
C ASN A 98 6.23 12.01 1.50
N ILE A 99 6.92 11.08 2.19
CA ILE A 99 8.18 10.51 1.69
C ILE A 99 7.90 9.78 0.39
N LEU A 100 6.90 8.89 0.43
CA LEU A 100 6.54 8.06 -0.71
C LEU A 100 5.51 8.69 -1.65
N ALA A 101 4.93 9.84 -1.28
CA ALA A 101 4.08 10.63 -2.17
C ALA A 101 4.87 11.65 -3.00
N SER A 102 6.21 11.70 -2.85
CA SER A 102 7.06 12.53 -3.69
C SER A 102 7.11 12.01 -5.14
N ALA A 103 7.13 12.93 -6.12
CA ALA A 103 7.21 12.59 -7.54
C ALA A 103 8.47 11.76 -7.88
N SER A 104 9.57 11.98 -7.16
CA SER A 104 10.80 11.20 -7.31
C SER A 104 10.62 9.76 -6.83
N ALA A 105 9.99 9.53 -5.67
CA ALA A 105 9.68 8.19 -5.18
C ALA A 105 8.74 7.45 -6.14
N GLU A 106 7.69 8.13 -6.63
CA GLU A 106 6.77 7.55 -7.60
C GLU A 106 7.48 7.18 -8.91
N THR A 107 8.28 8.08 -9.47
CA THR A 107 9.04 7.83 -10.71
C THR A 107 9.98 6.64 -10.57
N VAL A 108 10.79 6.62 -9.51
CA VAL A 108 11.74 5.52 -9.27
C VAL A 108 11.00 4.19 -9.08
N ALA A 109 9.93 4.16 -8.29
CA ALA A 109 9.16 2.96 -8.06
C ALA A 109 8.46 2.46 -9.33
N ALA A 110 7.93 3.36 -10.17
CA ALA A 110 7.36 3.04 -11.47
C ALA A 110 8.39 2.43 -12.42
N THR A 111 9.59 3.04 -12.52
CA THR A 111 10.69 2.51 -13.33
C THR A 111 11.13 1.13 -12.84
N CYS A 112 11.23 0.93 -11.52
CA CYS A 112 11.56 -0.38 -10.95
C CYS A 112 10.51 -1.43 -11.31
N ALA A 113 9.21 -1.12 -11.13
CA ALA A 113 8.13 -2.05 -11.45
C ALA A 113 8.09 -2.40 -12.94
N SER A 114 8.29 -1.42 -13.83
CA SER A 114 8.40 -1.64 -15.27
C SER A 114 9.59 -2.53 -15.62
N THR A 115 10.76 -2.28 -15.02
CA THR A 115 11.96 -3.11 -15.24
C THR A 115 11.72 -4.56 -14.81
N ILE A 116 11.09 -4.77 -13.65
CA ILE A 116 10.73 -6.12 -13.17
C ILE A 116 9.74 -6.78 -14.13
N GLY A 117 8.72 -6.06 -14.58
CA GLY A 117 7.73 -6.54 -15.55
C GLY A 117 8.39 -7.04 -16.84
N HIS A 118 9.33 -6.27 -17.36
CA HIS A 118 10.09 -6.63 -18.55
C HIS A 118 10.95 -7.88 -18.35
N GLN A 119 11.62 -8.01 -17.21
CA GLN A 119 12.43 -9.20 -16.92
C GLN A 119 11.56 -10.46 -16.76
N LEU A 120 10.39 -10.33 -16.12
CA LEU A 120 9.48 -11.46 -15.91
C LEU A 120 8.72 -11.87 -17.17
N SER A 121 8.54 -10.95 -18.13
CA SER A 121 7.86 -11.25 -19.40
C SER A 121 8.78 -11.96 -20.40
N ASN A 122 10.10 -11.86 -20.21
CA ASN A 122 11.12 -12.44 -21.10
C ASN A 122 11.83 -13.68 -20.52
N ALA A 123 11.40 -14.14 -19.33
CA ALA A 123 11.91 -15.33 -18.64
C ALA A 123 11.04 -16.56 -18.91
#